data_AF-A0A526XMT9-F1
#
_entry.id   AF-A0A526XMT9-F1
#
_cell.length_a   1.000
_cell.length_b   1.000
_cell.length_c   1.000
_cell.angle_alpha   90.00
_cell.angle_beta   90.00
_cell.angle_gamma   90.00
#
_symmetry.space_group_name_H-M   'P 1'
#
loop_
_entity.id
_entity.type
_entity.pdbx_description
1 polymer ?
#
loop_
_entity_poly.entity_id
_entity_poly.type
_entity_poly.pdbx_seq_one_letter_code
_entity_poly.pdbx_strand_id
1 'polypeptide(L)' 'EDFGRSFPLARRIGDLDPSARNIVERLLGADVLVVGSPTFKGSYTGLFKHFFDLLDPSSLRGKPVILAATGGGDR' A
#
# COMPACT_ATOMS: atom_id res chain seq x y z
N GLU A 1 -0.80 -10.75 6.91
CA GLU A 1 0.20 -10.11 7.80
C GLU A 1 -0.15 -8.64 7.92
N ASP A 2 0.13 -8.02 9.06
CA ASP A 2 -0.12 -6.61 9.32
C ASP A 2 1.20 -5.82 9.27
N PHE A 3 1.15 -4.55 8.89
CA PHE A 3 2.31 -3.66 8.78
C PHE A 3 2.87 -3.19 10.13
N GLY A 4 2.24 -3.58 11.24
CA GLY A 4 2.76 -3.34 12.58
C GLY A 4 2.79 -1.85 12.98
N ARG A 5 3.44 -1.57 14.11
CA ARG A 5 3.42 -0.25 14.74
C ARG A 5 4.38 0.76 14.11
N SER A 6 5.38 0.29 13.38
CA SER A 6 6.36 1.15 12.70
C SER A 6 5.74 1.90 11.52
N PHE A 7 4.75 1.29 10.85
CA PHE A 7 4.20 1.77 9.59
C PHE A 7 3.55 3.16 9.64
N PRO A 8 2.64 3.48 10.59
CA PRO A 8 1.99 4.80 10.61
C PRO A 8 2.95 5.98 10.83
N LEU A 9 4.15 5.72 11.38
CA LEU A 9 5.15 6.73 11.71
C LEU A 9 6.31 6.77 10.71
N ALA A 10 6.44 5.75 9.86
CA ALA A 10 7.52 5.65 8.89
C ALA A 10 7.43 6.79 7.86
N ARG A 11 8.57 7.42 7.57
CA ARG A 11 8.68 8.43 6.49
C ARG A 11 9.45 7.91 5.28
N ARG A 12 10.09 6.75 5.43
CA ARG A 12 10.81 6.02 4.40
C ARG A 12 10.81 4.52 4.75
N ILE A 13 11.04 3.65 3.76
CA ILE A 13 11.13 2.19 3.97
C ILE A 13 12.14 1.78 5.04
N GLY A 14 13.22 2.56 5.21
CA GLY A 14 14.23 2.32 6.24
C GLY A 14 13.72 2.44 7.68
N ASP A 15 12.55 3.06 7.91
CA ASP A 15 11.98 3.25 9.24
C ASP A 15 11.05 2.08 9.66
N LEU A 16 10.77 1.17 8.72
CA LEU A 16 9.90 0.02 8.95
C LEU A 16 10.61 -1.07 9.76
N ASP A 17 9.85 -1.73 10.63
CA ASP A 17 10.30 -2.96 11.29
C ASP A 17 10.48 -4.10 10.26
N PRO A 18 11.21 -5.17 10.64
CA PRO A 18 11.52 -6.25 9.71
C PRO A 18 10.28 -6.93 9.10
N SER A 19 9.17 -7.01 9.84
CA SER A 19 7.94 -7.64 9.34
C SER A 19 7.29 -6.79 8.26
N ALA A 20 7.12 -5.50 8.50
CA ALA A 20 6.59 -4.56 7.52
C ALA A 20 7.48 -4.46 6.27
N ARG A 21 8.81 -4.49 6.46
CA ARG A 21 9.77 -4.47 5.35
C ARG A 21 9.66 -5.73 4.48
N ASN A 22 9.49 -6.90 5.08
CA ASN A 22 9.27 -8.14 4.33
C ASN A 22 8.01 -8.08 3.47
N ILE A 23 6.92 -7.50 3.98
CA ILE A 23 5.69 -7.30 3.20
C ILE A 23 5.96 -6.41 1.97
N VAL A 24 6.74 -5.33 2.13
CA VAL A 24 7.13 -4.47 1.00
C VAL A 24 7.95 -5.23 -0.03
N GLU A 25 8.96 -6.00 0.42
CA GLU A 25 9.81 -6.80 -0.48
C GLU A 25 8.99 -7.82 -1.29
N ARG A 26 8.04 -8.50 -0.64
CA ARG A 26 7.11 -9.43 -1.30
C ARG A 26 6.22 -8.73 -2.32
N LEU A 27 5.72 -7.54 -2.00
CA LEU A 27 4.90 -6.75 -2.93
C LEU A 27 5.71 -6.28 -4.15
N LEU A 28 6.95 -5.87 -3.95
CA LEU A 28 7.81 -5.42 -5.04
C LEU A 28 8.19 -6.57 -5.99
N GLY A 29 8.44 -7.76 -5.43
CA GLY A 29 8.76 -8.99 -6.16
C GLY A 29 7.56 -9.74 -6.74
N ALA A 30 6.32 -9.27 -6.55
CA ALA A 30 5.14 -9.93 -7.11
C ALA A 30 5.05 -9.77 -8.64
N ASP A 31 4.67 -10.84 -9.34
CA ASP A 31 4.43 -10.79 -10.80
C ASP A 31 3.21 -9.94 -11.17
N VAL A 32 2.19 -9.96 -10.31
CA VAL A 32 0.94 -9.18 -10.44
C VAL A 32 0.54 -8.65 -9.07
N LEU A 33 0.10 -7.40 -9.02
CA LEU A 33 -0.35 -6.75 -7.80
C LEU A 33 -1.87 -6.57 -7.79
N VAL A 34 -2.54 -7.04 -6.73
CA VAL A 34 -3.96 -6.71 -6.47
C VAL A 34 -4.00 -5.82 -5.24
N VAL A 35 -4.50 -4.60 -5.40
CA VAL A 35 -4.59 -3.62 -4.32
C VAL A 35 -5.98 -3.05 -4.22
N GLY A 36 -6.43 -2.82 -2.99
CA GLY A 36 -7.69 -2.15 -2.78
C GLY A 36 -7.78 -1.40 -1.47
N SER A 37 -8.68 -0.43 -1.46
CA SER A 37 -8.93 0.44 -0.32
C SER A 37 -10.43 0.69 -0.20
N PRO A 38 -11.02 0.66 1.01
CA PRO A 38 -12.36 1.19 1.16
C PRO A 38 -12.36 2.69 0.85
N THR A 39 -13.47 3.20 0.33
CA THR A 39 -13.68 4.63 0.14
C THR A 39 -13.87 5.28 1.50
N PHE A 40 -12.94 6.15 1.89
CA PHE A 40 -13.00 6.95 3.11
C PHE A 40 -12.92 8.43 2.71
N LYS A 41 -13.95 9.21 3.07
CA LYS A 41 -14.10 10.61 2.66
C LYS A 41 -14.01 10.81 1.12
N GLY A 42 -14.64 9.91 0.37
CA GLY A 42 -14.73 9.99 -1.10
C GLY A 42 -13.46 9.58 -1.86
N SER A 43 -12.45 9.03 -1.19
CA SER A 43 -11.22 8.55 -1.83
C SER A 43 -10.67 7.31 -1.12
N TYR A 44 -9.51 6.80 -1.54
CA TYR A 44 -8.78 5.76 -0.81
C TYR A 44 -8.36 6.24 0.59
N THR A 45 -8.10 5.31 1.50
CA THR A 45 -7.69 5.66 2.87
C THR A 45 -6.33 6.35 2.92
N GLY A 46 -6.12 7.17 3.95
CA GLY A 46 -4.83 7.82 4.19
C GLY A 46 -3.70 6.81 4.39
N LEU A 47 -3.96 5.68 5.07
CA LEU A 47 -2.98 4.61 5.23
C LEU A 47 -2.63 3.92 3.91
N PHE A 48 -3.60 3.76 3.00
CA PHE A 48 -3.33 3.25 1.67
C PHE A 48 -2.38 4.18 0.91
N LYS A 49 -2.67 5.49 0.90
CA LYS A 49 -1.78 6.49 0.29
C LYS A 49 -0.40 6.51 0.93
N HIS A 50 -0.36 6.51 2.26
CA HIS A 50 0.88 6.49 3.05
C HIS A 50 1.78 5.32 2.65
N PHE A 51 1.22 4.13 2.43
CA PHE A 51 1.98 2.99 1.95
C PHE A 51 2.68 3.27 0.61
N PHE A 52 1.95 3.75 -0.39
CA PHE A 52 2.53 4.02 -1.71
C PHE A 52 3.51 5.20 -1.70
N ASP A 53 3.36 6.13 -0.75
CA ASP A 53 4.29 7.27 -0.58
C ASP A 53 5.67 6.86 -0.06
N LEU A 54 5.76 5.71 0.61
CA LEU A 54 7.05 5.17 1.04
C LEU A 54 7.81 4.52 -0.12
N LEU A 55 7.14 4.14 -1.21
CA LEU A 55 7.75 3.44 -2.33
C LEU A 55 8.47 4.41 -3.27
N ASP A 56 9.50 3.92 -3.95
CA ASP A 56 10.06 4.65 -5.08
C ASP A 56 9.02 4.77 -6.22
N PRO A 57 8.83 5.94 -6.85
CA PRO A 57 7.81 6.13 -7.90
C PRO A 57 7.94 5.17 -9.09
N SER A 58 9.12 4.62 -9.35
CA SER A 58 9.39 3.69 -10.45
C SER A 58 9.24 2.22 -10.05
N SER A 59 9.07 1.91 -8.75
CA SER A 59 9.09 0.55 -8.19
C SER A 59 7.99 -0.39 -8.71
N LEU A 60 6.90 0.17 -9.25
CA LEU A 60 5.79 -0.58 -9.82
C LEU A 60 5.70 -0.44 -11.36
N ARG A 61 6.67 0.23 -11.99
CA ARG A 61 6.64 0.45 -13.45
C ARG A 61 6.63 -0.88 -14.18
N GLY A 62 5.66 -1.05 -15.09
CA GLY A 62 5.50 -2.26 -15.90
C GLY A 62 4.91 -3.47 -15.16
N LYS A 63 4.66 -3.37 -13.84
CA LYS A 63 3.98 -4.42 -13.08
C LYS A 63 2.46 -4.33 -13.31
N PRO A 64 1.79 -5.40 -13.76
CA PRO A 64 0.33 -5.42 -13.86
C PRO A 64 -0.31 -5.19 -12.49
N VAL A 65 -1.28 -4.26 -12.43
CA VAL A 65 -2.00 -3.90 -11.19
C VAL A 65 -3.51 -3.98 -11.38
N ILE A 66 -4.18 -4.72 -10.50
CA ILE A 66 -5.64 -4.73 -10.36
C ILE A 66 -6.01 -3.81 -9.20
N LEU A 67 -6.88 -2.84 -9.47
CA LEU A 67 -7.40 -1.90 -8.48
C LEU A 67 -8.81 -2.31 -8.05
N ALA A 68 -9.04 -2.36 -6.74
CA ALA A 68 -10.35 -2.62 -6.16
C ALA A 68 -10.71 -1.55 -5.13
N ALA A 69 -11.99 -1.23 -4.99
CA ALA A 69 -12.49 -0.37 -3.95
C ALA A 69 -13.85 -0.86 -3.45
N THR A 70 -14.14 -0.61 -2.18
CA THR A 70 -15.46 -0.84 -1.59
C THR A 70 -16.00 0.48 -1.07
N GLY A 71 -17.29 0.75 -1.22
CA GLY A 71 -17.89 2.00 -0.78
C GLY A 71 -19.36 1.85 -0.42
N GLY A 72 -19.97 2.93 0.08
CA GLY A 72 -21.36 2.94 0.54
C GLY A 72 -22.43 2.79 -0.56
N GLY A 73 -22.03 2.67 -1.82
CA GLY A 73 -22.91 2.64 -3.00
C GLY A 73 -23.31 4.03 -3.50
N ASP A 74 -23.91 4.07 -4.69
CA ASP A 74 -24.50 5.29 -5.26
C ASP A 74 -25.74 5.68 -4.43
N ARG A 75 -25.59 6.65 -3.54
CA ARG A 75 -26.70 7.32 -2.87
C ARG A 75 -26.45 8.82 -2.86
#